data_AF-A0A7Y7YVD0-F1
#
_entry.id   AF-A0A7Y7YVD0-F1
#
_cell.length_a   1.000
_cell.length_b   1.000
_cell.length_c   1.000
_cell.angle_alpha   90.00
_cell.angle_beta   90.00
_cell.angle_gamma   90.00
#
_symmetry.space_group_name_H-M   'P 1'
#
loop_
_entity.id
_entity.type
_entity.pdbx_description
1 polymer ?
#
loop_
_entity_poly.entity_id
_entity_poly.type
_entity_poly.pdbx_seq_one_letter_code
_entity_poly.pdbx_strand_id
1 'polypeptide(L)'
;MPNTIDRVATTGGTAIPDGGSTDQKTLIVSGASDQNQYIRIVDTPSGDSLGLSDQLVNGPFSIQIEVSKGRAYKIVADIRGGGMPSNEWGFRVIS
;
A
#
# COMPACT_ATOMS: atom_id res chain seq x y z
N MET A 1 6.60 -6.31 -15.40
CA MET A 1 7.19 -5.03 -14.94
C MET A 1 7.26 -5.05 -13.41
N PRO A 2 7.93 -4.11 -12.71
CA PRO A 2 7.79 -4.02 -11.26
C PRO A 2 6.35 -3.70 -10.87
N ASN A 3 5.97 -4.03 -9.63
CA ASN A 3 4.69 -3.62 -9.08
C ASN A 3 4.57 -2.09 -9.04
N THR A 4 3.36 -1.56 -9.05
CA THR A 4 3.10 -0.13 -8.85
C THR A 4 2.16 0.10 -7.67
N ILE A 5 2.29 1.28 -7.05
CA ILE A 5 1.22 1.89 -6.28
C ILE A 5 0.82 3.13 -7.08
N ASP A 6 -0.44 3.18 -7.49
CA ASP A 6 -0.98 4.28 -8.30
C ASP A 6 -1.81 5.23 -7.43
N ARG A 7 -2.34 4.75 -6.31
CA ARG A 7 -3.16 5.54 -5.39
C ARG A 7 -3.18 4.99 -3.97
N VAL A 8 -3.13 5.90 -3.00
CA VAL A 8 -3.57 5.66 -1.62
C VAL A 8 -4.77 6.56 -1.33
N ALA A 9 -5.82 6.01 -0.71
CA ALA A 9 -7.02 6.77 -0.39
C ALA A 9 -7.65 6.30 0.93
N THR A 10 -8.46 7.16 1.54
CA THR A 10 -9.37 6.75 2.62
C THR A 10 -10.45 5.83 2.09
N THR A 11 -11.13 5.09 2.98
CA THR A 11 -12.30 4.27 2.60
C THR A 11 -13.45 5.08 2.00
N GLY A 12 -13.55 6.38 2.32
CA GLY A 12 -14.48 7.32 1.69
C GLY A 12 -14.04 7.81 0.30
N GLY A 13 -12.88 7.38 -0.20
CA GLY A 13 -12.36 7.72 -1.53
C GLY A 13 -11.51 8.99 -1.58
N THR A 14 -11.25 9.67 -0.47
CA THR A 14 -10.37 10.85 -0.47
C THR A 14 -8.93 10.41 -0.73
N ALA A 15 -8.31 10.91 -1.80
CA ALA A 15 -6.94 10.57 -2.14
C ALA A 15 -5.96 11.17 -1.12
N ILE A 16 -4.92 10.39 -0.81
CA ILE A 16 -3.79 10.78 0.04
C ILE A 16 -2.58 10.83 -0.90
N PRO A 17 -2.14 12.03 -1.34
CA PRO A 17 -0.98 12.17 -2.20
C PRO A 17 0.28 11.60 -1.55
N ASP A 18 1.28 11.26 -2.35
CA ASP A 18 2.61 10.95 -1.84
C ASP A 18 3.19 12.16 -1.07
N GLY A 19 3.64 11.92 0.16
CA GLY A 19 4.00 12.94 1.14
C GLY A 19 2.82 13.56 1.90
N GLY A 20 1.58 13.14 1.61
CA GLY A 20 0.35 13.67 2.20
C GLY A 20 0.06 13.17 3.63
N SER A 21 -1.15 13.47 4.11
CA SER A 21 -1.61 13.08 5.45
C SER A 21 -3.08 12.70 5.52
N THR A 22 -3.44 11.90 6.51
CA THR A 22 -4.81 11.47 6.82
C THR A 22 -5.01 11.27 8.32
N ASP A 23 -6.23 11.38 8.83
CA ASP A 23 -6.59 10.99 10.20
C ASP A 23 -7.28 9.61 10.25
N GLN A 24 -7.47 8.97 9.10
CA GLN A 24 -8.11 7.66 8.99
C GLN A 24 -7.12 6.53 9.25
N LYS A 25 -7.59 5.48 9.94
CA LYS A 25 -6.79 4.28 10.26
C LYS A 25 -6.94 3.16 9.24
N THR A 26 -7.96 3.22 8.41
CA THR A 26 -8.22 2.22 7.37
C THR A 26 -8.12 2.88 6.02
N LEU A 27 -7.20 2.40 5.17
CA LEU A 27 -6.90 2.98 3.88
C LEU A 27 -7.01 1.94 2.78
N ILE A 28 -7.24 2.39 1.55
CA ILE A 28 -7.22 1.57 0.34
C ILE A 28 -5.99 1.94 -0.48
N VAL A 29 -5.18 0.93 -0.80
CA VAL A 29 -4.02 1.04 -1.69
C VAL A 29 -4.35 0.35 -3.00
N SER A 30 -4.21 1.08 -4.10
CA SER A 30 -4.46 0.55 -5.45
C SER A 30 -3.22 0.70 -6.31
N GLY A 31 -3.04 -0.25 -7.22
CA GLY A 31 -1.91 -0.29 -8.14
C GLY A 31 -2.06 -1.44 -9.13
N ALA A 32 -0.97 -1.82 -9.77
CA ALA A 32 -0.94 -2.96 -10.67
C ALA A 32 0.28 -3.87 -10.43
N SER A 33 0.12 -5.14 -10.83
CA SER A 33 1.20 -6.12 -10.86
C SER A 33 1.10 -6.99 -12.11
N ASP A 34 2.22 -7.27 -12.77
CA ASP A 34 2.27 -8.24 -13.87
C ASP A 34 2.74 -9.64 -13.40
N GLN A 35 2.93 -9.81 -12.10
CA GLN A 35 3.40 -11.06 -11.52
C GLN A 35 2.17 -11.79 -11.01
N ASN A 36 1.73 -12.87 -11.69
CA ASN A 36 0.59 -13.72 -11.30
C ASN A 36 0.79 -14.34 -9.88
N GLN A 37 0.69 -13.50 -8.86
CA GLN A 37 1.20 -13.67 -7.50
C GLN A 37 0.36 -12.85 -6.53
N TYR A 38 0.40 -13.22 -5.24
CA TYR A 38 -0.20 -12.40 -4.20
C TYR A 38 0.61 -11.13 -3.98
N ILE A 39 -0.07 -10.01 -3.74
CA ILE A 39 0.55 -8.72 -3.48
C ILE A 39 0.43 -8.39 -2.00
N ARG A 40 1.56 -8.02 -1.39
CA ARG A 40 1.62 -7.50 -0.02
C ARG A 40 1.95 -6.03 -0.05
N ILE A 41 1.32 -5.27 0.85
CA ILE A 41 1.71 -3.88 1.14
C ILE A 41 2.60 -3.92 2.37
N VAL A 42 3.82 -3.39 2.24
CA VAL A 42 4.84 -3.42 3.29
C VAL A 42 5.18 -2.00 3.70
N ASP A 43 5.21 -1.72 5.00
CA ASP A 43 5.81 -0.49 5.54
C ASP A 43 7.32 -0.66 5.59
N THR A 44 8.06 0.04 4.73
CA THR A 44 9.52 -0.11 4.61
C THR A 44 10.30 0.26 5.89
N PRO A 45 9.89 1.23 6.73
CA PRO A 45 10.60 1.56 7.96
C PRO A 45 10.48 0.49 9.04
N SER A 46 9.32 -0.18 9.19
CA SER A 46 9.14 -1.22 10.20
C SER A 46 9.31 -2.65 9.67
N GLY A 47 9.16 -2.84 8.35
CA GLY A 47 9.11 -4.15 7.70
C GLY A 47 7.75 -4.84 7.83
N ASP A 48 6.74 -4.19 8.42
CA ASP A 48 5.43 -4.82 8.67
C ASP A 48 4.64 -5.00 7.37
N SER A 49 3.98 -6.15 7.23
CA SER A 49 2.95 -6.35 6.21
C SER A 49 1.64 -5.72 6.68
N LEU A 50 1.21 -4.65 6.02
CA LEU A 50 -0.01 -3.91 6.35
C LEU A 50 -1.27 -4.47 5.67
N GLY A 51 -1.09 -5.20 4.57
CA GLY A 51 -2.18 -5.84 3.83
C GLY A 51 -1.66 -6.87 2.83
N LEU A 52 -2.54 -7.79 2.43
CA LEU A 52 -2.27 -8.85 1.46
C LEU A 52 -3.50 -8.99 0.56
N SER A 53 -3.29 -9.21 -0.74
CA SER A 53 -4.38 -9.55 -1.66
C SER A 53 -5.01 -10.91 -1.29
N ASP A 54 -6.30 -11.03 -1.52
CA ASP A 54 -7.08 -12.26 -1.30
C ASP A 54 -6.84 -13.33 -2.38
N GLN A 55 -6.45 -12.89 -3.57
CA GLN A 55 -6.16 -13.72 -4.74
C GLN A 55 -4.82 -13.36 -5.39
N LEU A 56 -4.39 -14.23 -6.31
CA LEU A 56 -3.28 -13.94 -7.22
C LEU A 56 -3.68 -12.75 -8.12
N VAL A 57 -2.80 -11.77 -8.22
CA VAL A 57 -3.00 -10.57 -9.03
C VAL A 57 -2.21 -10.72 -10.31
N ASN A 58 -2.82 -10.41 -11.45
CA ASN A 58 -2.14 -10.18 -12.72
C ASN A 58 -2.89 -9.06 -13.44
N GLY A 59 -2.54 -7.83 -13.09
CA GLY A 59 -3.21 -6.59 -13.47
C GLY A 59 -3.49 -5.73 -12.24
N PRO A 60 -4.60 -4.99 -12.22
CA PRO A 60 -4.92 -4.07 -11.14
C PRO A 60 -5.25 -4.78 -9.83
N PHE A 61 -4.90 -4.15 -8.71
CA PHE A 61 -5.28 -4.58 -7.37
C PHE A 61 -5.83 -3.42 -6.53
N SER A 62 -6.58 -3.78 -5.48
CA SER A 62 -7.05 -2.86 -4.45
C SER A 62 -7.02 -3.58 -3.10
N ILE A 63 -6.17 -3.12 -2.19
CA ILE A 63 -5.91 -3.76 -0.90
C ILE A 63 -6.24 -2.79 0.22
N GLN A 64 -7.05 -3.23 1.19
CA GLN A 64 -7.25 -2.51 2.44
C GLN A 64 -6.06 -2.73 3.37
N ILE A 65 -5.57 -1.65 3.99
CA ILE A 65 -4.54 -1.68 5.01
C ILE A 65 -5.02 -1.01 6.28
N GLU A 66 -4.50 -1.48 7.42
CA GLU A 66 -4.72 -0.86 8.73
C GLU A 66 -3.45 -0.13 9.19
N VAL A 67 -3.62 1.11 9.65
CA VAL A 67 -2.55 2.01 10.07
C VAL A 67 -2.88 2.67 11.42
N SER A 68 -1.83 3.09 12.12
CA SER A 68 -1.90 3.71 13.44
C SER A 68 -1.67 5.21 13.35
N LYS A 69 -2.41 5.98 14.16
CA LYS A 69 -2.25 7.43 14.30
C LYS A 69 -0.91 7.78 14.94
N GLY A 70 -0.41 8.98 14.65
CA GLY A 70 0.79 9.54 15.27
C GLY A 70 2.11 9.07 14.64
N ARG A 71 2.09 8.47 13.44
CA ARG A 71 3.31 8.02 12.76
C ARG A 71 3.30 8.32 11.27
N ALA A 72 4.49 8.35 10.70
CA ALA A 72 4.71 8.37 9.25
C ALA A 72 4.84 6.94 8.72
N TYR A 73 4.43 6.74 7.48
CA TYR A 73 4.51 5.49 6.73
C TYR A 73 5.28 5.73 5.44
N LYS A 74 5.97 4.68 4.99
CA LYS A 74 6.50 4.58 3.62
C LYS A 74 6.18 3.19 3.14
N ILE A 75 5.28 3.07 2.18
CA ILE A 75 4.78 1.77 1.75
C ILE A 75 5.29 1.40 0.36
N VAL A 76 5.45 0.10 0.13
CA VAL A 76 5.67 -0.49 -1.19
C VAL A 76 4.68 -1.63 -1.42
N ALA A 77 4.31 -1.86 -2.67
CA ALA A 77 3.66 -3.08 -3.11
C ALA A 77 4.74 -4.07 -3.55
N ASP A 78 4.75 -5.26 -2.95
CA ASP A 78 5.72 -6.31 -3.26
C ASP A 78 4.99 -7.65 -3.44
N ILE A 79 5.63 -8.62 -4.11
CA ILE A 79 5.05 -9.96 -4.24
C ILE A 79 5.18 -10.74 -2.92
N ARG A 80 4.28 -11.70 -2.70
CA ARG A 80 4.38 -12.64 -1.58
C ARG A 80 5.58 -13.56 -1.79
N GLY A 81 6.64 -13.33 -1.01
CA GLY A 81 7.97 -13.95 -1.18
C GLY A 81 9.07 -12.93 -1.44
N GLY A 82 8.69 -11.72 -1.86
CA GLY A 82 9.54 -10.56 -2.04
C GLY A 82 10.35 -10.51 -3.33
N GLY A 83 11.02 -9.37 -3.53
CA GLY A 83 12.02 -9.19 -4.59
C GLY A 83 11.56 -8.41 -5.81
N MET A 84 10.33 -7.87 -5.81
CA MET A 84 9.83 -7.00 -6.88
C MET A 84 9.00 -5.82 -6.32
N PRO A 85 9.56 -4.97 -5.44
CA PRO A 85 8.83 -3.86 -4.86
C PRO A 85 8.52 -2.77 -5.89
N SER A 86 7.43 -2.05 -5.67
CA SER A 86 7.16 -0.75 -6.29
C SER A 86 8.11 0.34 -5.78
N ASN A 87 7.99 1.54 -6.34
CA ASN A 87 8.49 2.75 -5.68
C ASN A 87 7.79 2.97 -4.33
N GLU A 88 8.47 3.64 -3.40
CA GLU A 88 7.88 4.02 -2.10
C GLU A 88 6.74 5.04 -2.30
N TRP A 89 5.68 4.90 -1.50
CA TRP A 89 4.65 5.92 -1.31
C TRP A 89 4.62 6.35 0.16
N GLY A 90 4.92 7.61 0.43
CA GLY A 90 4.97 8.17 1.77
C GLY A 90 3.65 8.84 2.19
N PHE A 91 3.27 8.72 3.46
CA PHE A 91 2.19 9.52 4.05
C PHE A 91 2.29 9.56 5.58
N ARG A 92 1.52 10.45 6.21
CA ARG A 92 1.43 10.56 7.68
C ARG A 92 0.00 10.30 8.16
N VAL A 93 -0.12 9.58 9.28
CA VAL A 93 -1.41 9.41 9.95
C VAL A 93 -1.43 10.33 11.18
N ILE A 94 -2.22 11.39 11.13
CA ILE A 94 -2.32 12.40 12.19
C ILE A 94 -3.34 11.99 13.25
N SER A 95 -3.14 12.49 14.48
CA SER A 95 -3.98 12.21 15.65
C SER A 95 -5.34 12.89 15.57
#